data_AF-A0A1Z8LUY7-F1
#
_entry.id   AF-A0A1Z8LUY7-F1
#
_cell.length_a   1.000
_cell.length_b   1.000
_cell.length_c   1.000
_cell.angle_alpha   90.00
_cell.angle_beta   90.00
_cell.angle_gamma   90.00
#
_symmetry.space_group_name_H-M   'P 1'
#
loop_
_entity.id
_entity.type
_entity.pdbx_description
1 polymer ?
#
loop_
_entity_poly.entity_id
_entity_poly.type
_entity_poly.pdbx_seq_one_letter_code
_entity_poly.pdbx_strand_id
1 'polypeptide(L)' 'MKTFQDLQEGLQDPNIFKAFFLAGGPGSGKSFVVRKTTGGTGLRIVNSDDIFEKYLKDAGLEMDMRTTRAERE' A
#
# COMPACT_ATOMS: atom_id res chain seq x y z
N MET A 1 27.42 -28.82 3.59
CA MET A 1 26.35 -28.14 4.35
C MET A 1 25.91 -26.92 3.56
N LYS A 2 24.61 -26.65 3.45
CA LYS A 2 24.10 -25.42 2.79
C LYS A 2 23.81 -24.38 3.86
N THR A 3 24.42 -23.21 3.76
CA THR A 3 24.22 -22.05 4.64
C THR A 3 23.11 -21.17 4.07
N PHE A 4 22.08 -20.88 4.87
CA PHE A 4 21.04 -19.88 4.57
C PHE A 4 21.16 -18.76 5.61
N GLN A 5 21.16 -17.49 5.16
CA GLN A 5 21.43 -16.31 5.98
C GLN A 5 20.22 -15.38 6.20
N ASP A 6 19.09 -15.49 5.48
CA ASP A 6 17.90 -14.64 5.72
C ASP A 6 16.57 -15.29 5.26
N LEU A 7 15.46 -14.73 5.78
CA LEU A 7 14.10 -15.28 5.97
C LEU A 7 13.45 -16.04 4.80
N GLN A 8 12.86 -17.18 5.18
CA GLN A 8 12.03 -18.08 4.37
C GLN A 8 10.60 -17.93 4.90
N GLU A 9 9.87 -16.99 4.37
CA GLU A 9 8.83 -16.21 5.06
C GLU A 9 7.40 -16.88 5.26
N GLY A 10 6.94 -16.92 6.48
CA GLY A 10 6.25 -18.06 7.06
C GLY A 10 7.25 -18.54 8.09
N LEU A 11 7.10 -19.72 8.65
CA LEU A 11 8.37 -20.36 9.00
C LEU A 11 9.16 -20.68 7.71
N GLN A 12 8.48 -20.77 6.54
CA GLN A 12 9.03 -21.30 5.28
C GLN A 12 8.57 -20.69 3.90
N ASP A 13 7.74 -19.65 3.74
CA ASP A 13 7.41 -19.04 2.40
C ASP A 13 8.30 -17.84 2.05
N PRO A 14 9.29 -17.82 1.16
CA PRO A 14 10.23 -16.70 0.98
C PRO A 14 9.78 -15.18 0.93
N ASN A 15 8.50 -14.76 1.02
CA ASN A 15 8.01 -13.34 1.04
C ASN A 15 6.98 -12.77 2.12
N ILE A 16 6.64 -13.41 3.28
CA ILE A 16 5.94 -12.88 4.51
C ILE A 16 6.45 -11.62 5.26
N PHE A 17 7.75 -11.32 5.34
CA PHE A 17 8.35 -10.13 5.97
C PHE A 17 8.88 -9.08 4.99
N LYS A 18 8.87 -9.35 3.68
CA LYS A 18 9.38 -8.42 2.67
C LYS A 18 8.33 -7.37 2.29
N ALA A 19 8.46 -6.20 2.89
CA ALA A 19 7.68 -5.02 2.55
C ALA A 19 8.47 -4.09 1.61
N PHE A 20 7.82 -3.64 0.55
CA PHE A 20 8.35 -2.60 -0.33
C PHE A 20 7.49 -1.33 -0.18
N PHE A 21 8.12 -0.25 0.27
CA PHE A 21 7.47 1.06 0.35
C PHE A 21 7.72 1.84 -0.93
N LEU A 22 6.64 2.33 -1.55
CA LEU A 22 6.69 3.16 -2.75
C LEU A 22 6.20 4.56 -2.42
N ALA A 23 7.12 5.52 -2.37
CA ALA A 23 6.83 6.92 -2.12
C ALA A 23 6.98 7.75 -3.41
N GLY A 24 6.17 8.81 -3.53
CA GLY A 24 6.19 9.72 -4.67
C GLY A 24 4.93 10.57 -4.74
N GLY A 25 4.99 11.72 -5.41
CA GLY A 25 3.86 12.63 -5.56
C GLY A 25 2.68 12.04 -6.35
N PRO A 26 1.52 12.71 -6.36
CA PRO A 26 0.41 12.37 -7.26
C PRO A 26 0.89 12.31 -8.71
N GLY A 27 0.46 11.31 -9.47
CA GLY A 27 0.86 11.15 -10.88
C GLY A 27 2.27 10.60 -11.12
N SER A 28 3.07 10.31 -10.10
CA SER A 28 4.46 9.81 -10.26
C SER A 28 4.57 8.35 -10.76
N GLY A 29 3.45 7.70 -11.12
CA GLY A 29 3.46 6.35 -11.69
C GLY A 29 3.57 5.19 -10.69
N LYS A 30 3.41 5.42 -9.38
CA LYS A 30 3.48 4.36 -8.35
C LYS A 30 2.60 3.16 -8.69
N SER A 31 1.33 3.41 -9.02
CA SER A 31 0.36 2.37 -9.38
C SER A 31 0.73 1.61 -10.65
N PHE A 32 1.41 2.26 -11.60
CA PHE A 32 1.91 1.63 -12.82
C PHE A 32 3.04 0.65 -12.49
N VAL A 33 4.00 1.07 -11.66
CA VAL A 33 5.11 0.21 -11.22
C VAL A 33 4.57 -0.99 -10.46
N VAL A 34 3.73 -0.79 -9.44
CA VAL A 34 3.14 -1.89 -8.65
C VAL A 34 2.47 -2.91 -9.55
N ARG A 35 1.57 -2.47 -10.44
CA ARG A 35 0.85 -3.39 -11.35
C ARG A 35 1.77 -4.18 -12.27
N LYS A 36 2.89 -3.60 -12.69
CA LYS A 36 3.82 -4.25 -13.63
C LYS A 36 4.82 -5.18 -12.93
N THR A 37 5.19 -4.89 -11.69
CA THR A 37 6.28 -5.60 -10.99
C THR A 37 5.80 -6.64 -9.98
N THR A 38 4.60 -6.50 -9.41
CA THR A 38 4.12 -7.41 -8.34
C THR A 38 3.19 -8.51 -8.85
N GLY A 39 2.80 -8.50 -10.12
CA GLY A 39 1.98 -9.55 -10.72
C GLY A 39 2.61 -10.94 -10.58
N GLY A 40 1.85 -11.90 -10.02
CA GLY A 40 2.33 -13.29 -9.85
C GLY A 40 3.34 -13.51 -8.71
N THR A 41 3.72 -12.46 -7.97
CA THR A 41 4.70 -12.55 -6.87
C THR A 41 4.11 -13.03 -5.54
N GLY A 42 2.77 -13.09 -5.42
CA GLY A 42 2.09 -13.38 -4.16
C GLY A 42 2.07 -12.21 -3.17
N LEU A 43 2.68 -11.06 -3.51
CA LEU A 43 2.71 -9.88 -2.65
C LEU A 43 1.33 -9.23 -2.52
N ARG A 44 0.96 -8.85 -1.30
CA ARG A 44 -0.26 -8.09 -1.02
C ARG A 44 -0.03 -6.60 -1.24
N ILE A 45 -0.84 -6.00 -2.10
CA ILE A 45 -0.87 -4.55 -2.28
C ILE A 45 -1.68 -3.94 -1.13
N VAL A 46 -1.07 -3.03 -0.38
CA VAL A 46 -1.73 -2.23 0.66
C VAL A 46 -1.64 -0.77 0.23
N ASN A 47 -2.80 -0.16 -0.02
CA ASN A 47 -2.93 1.26 -0.37
C ASN A 47 -3.84 1.93 0.65
N SER A 48 -3.32 2.94 1.36
CA SER A 48 -4.08 3.70 2.36
C SER A 48 -5.15 4.59 1.73
N ASP A 49 -4.90 5.08 0.51
CA ASP A 49 -5.75 6.08 -0.14
C ASP A 49 -7.14 5.53 -0.43
N ASP A 50 -7.23 4.28 -0.92
CA ASP A 50 -8.50 3.64 -1.26
C ASP A 50 -9.40 3.45 -0.03
N ILE A 51 -8.81 3.09 1.11
CA ILE A 51 -9.53 2.91 2.38
C ILE A 51 -9.97 4.26 2.94
N PHE A 52 -9.09 5.25 2.87
CA PHE A 52 -9.37 6.61 3.32
C PHE A 52 -10.52 7.24 2.53
N GLU A 53 -10.49 7.17 1.20
CA GLU A 53 -11.56 7.67 0.34
C GLU A 53 -12.90 6.97 0.61
N LYS A 54 -12.86 5.65 0.86
CA LYS A 54 -14.06 4.91 1.23
C LYS A 54 -14.66 5.45 2.52
N TYR A 55 -13.86 5.60 3.58
CA TYR A 55 -14.37 6.09 4.86
C TYR A 55 -14.86 7.53 4.80
N LEU A 56 -14.22 8.40 4.01
CA LEU A 56 -14.74 9.74 3.77
C LEU A 56 -16.12 9.73 3.12
N LYS A 57 -16.31 8.89 2.09
CA LYS A 57 -17.61 8.73 1.41
C LYS A 57 -18.66 8.16 2.36
N ASP A 58 -18.31 7.14 3.14
CA ASP A 58 -19.21 6.52 4.12
C ASP A 58 -19.62 7.52 5.21
N ALA A 59 -18.73 8.45 5.58
CA ALA A 59 -19.01 9.54 6.52
C ALA A 59 -19.75 10.74 5.90
N GLY A 60 -19.96 10.76 4.57
CA GLY A 60 -20.57 11.90 3.86
C GLY A 60 -19.69 13.15 3.83
N LEU A 61 -18.37 12.97 3.90
CA LEU A 61 -17.36 14.03 3.84
C LEU A 61 -16.86 14.25 2.41
N GLU A 62 -16.55 15.50 2.09
CA GLU A 62 -15.98 15.88 0.80
C GLU A 62 -14.52 15.42 0.68
N MET A 63 -14.09 15.04 -0.53
CA MET A 63 -12.70 14.61 -0.78
C MET A 63 -11.72 15.78 -0.86
N ASP A 64 -12.21 17.02 -0.91
CA ASP A 64 -11.37 18.20 -0.83
C ASP A 64 -11.01 18.49 0.63
N MET A 65 -9.78 18.11 0.98
CA MET A 65 -9.16 18.32 2.30
C MET A 65 -8.98 19.80 2.66
N ARG A 66 -9.23 20.73 1.73
CA ARG A 66 -9.20 22.18 1.99
C ARG A 66 -10.54 22.70 2.50
N THR A 67 -11.57 21.86 2.52
CA THR A 67 -12.90 22.29 2.97
C THR A 67 -12.96 22.36 4.49
N THR A 68 -13.54 23.46 4.99
CA THR A 68 -13.61 23.88 6.40
C THR A 68 -14.29 22.90 7.36
N ARG A 69 -14.87 21.80 6.85
CA ARG A 69 -15.48 20.74 7.66
C ARG A 69 -14.45 19.77 8.23
N ALA A 70 -13.37 19.48 7.51
CA ALA A 70 -12.33 18.55 7.96
C ALA A 70 -11.41 19.14 9.06
N GLU A 71 -11.36 20.46 9.19
CA GLU A 71 -10.59 21.15 10.24
C GLU A 71 -11.36 21.32 11.56
N ARG A 72 -12.66 20.97 11.61
CA ARG A 72 -13.57 21.32 12.72
C ARG A 72 -14.05 20.14 13.58
N GLU A 73 -13.57 18.93 13.31
CA GLU A 73 -13.72 17.73 14.16
C GLU A 73 -12.34 17.18 14.52
#